data_AF-A0A7W7LU04-F1
#
_entry.id   AF-A0A7W7LU04-F1
#
_cell.length_a   1.000
_cell.length_b   1.000
_cell.length_c   1.000
_cell.angle_alpha   90.00
_cell.angle_beta   90.00
_cell.angle_gamma   90.00
#
_symmetry.space_group_name_H-M   'P 1'
#
loop_
_entity.id
_entity.type
_entity.pdbx_description
1 polymer ?
#
loop_
_entity_poly.entity_id
_entity_poly.type
_entity_poly.pdbx_seq_one_letter_code
_entity_poly.pdbx_strand_id
1 'polypeptide(L)'
;MSIDSYNRGSQQYTGVVDPDREISVGTRSLQPNPGAYTWSNLSDNQNAPTNGCTVTVSEQGNTLNVQVITTTGAVVETFCSVPGNQLVCASPWTAVTPQPPA
;
A
#
# COMPACT_ATOMS: atom_id res chain seq x y z
N MET A 1 4.90 -10.92 8.28
CA MET A 1 4.81 -9.46 8.41
C MET A 1 5.82 -8.81 7.49
N SER A 2 5.43 -7.70 6.86
CA SER A 2 6.30 -6.89 6.00
C SER A 2 5.91 -5.42 6.09
N ILE A 3 6.86 -4.53 5.83
CA ILE A 3 6.66 -3.08 5.82
C ILE A 3 7.53 -2.45 4.73
N ASP A 4 6.97 -1.45 4.07
CA ASP A 4 7.71 -0.56 3.17
C ASP A 4 7.27 0.88 3.41
N SER A 5 8.14 1.84 3.13
CA SER A 5 7.83 3.27 3.33
C SER A 5 8.46 4.16 2.29
N TYR A 6 7.67 5.12 1.81
CA TYR A 6 8.04 6.11 0.82
C TYR A 6 7.78 7.52 1.34
N ASN A 7 8.73 8.43 1.15
CA ASN A 7 8.60 9.83 1.54
C ASN A 7 8.39 10.72 0.32
N ARG A 8 7.37 11.59 0.38
CA ARG A 8 7.08 12.64 -0.61
C ARG A 8 7.09 14.00 0.09
N GLY A 9 8.19 14.73 -0.04
CA GLY A 9 8.36 16.00 0.68
C GLY A 9 8.22 15.81 2.19
N SER A 10 7.26 16.51 2.81
CA SER A 10 6.96 16.42 4.25
C SER A 10 5.96 15.32 4.62
N GLN A 11 5.59 14.44 3.69
CA GLN A 11 4.63 13.36 3.92
C GLN A 11 5.31 12.00 3.78
N GLN A 12 4.98 11.05 4.67
CA GLN A 12 5.36 9.65 4.53
C GLN A 12 4.12 8.79 4.26
N TYR A 13 4.29 7.80 3.37
CA TYR A 13 3.36 6.71 3.10
C TYR A 13 4.02 5.40 3.52
N THR A 14 3.28 4.53 4.19
CA THR A 14 3.79 3.27 4.72
C THR A 14 2.81 2.15 4.42
N GLY A 15 3.24 1.13 3.69
CA GLY A 15 2.46 -0.11 3.49
C GLY A 15 2.85 -1.15 4.54
N VAL A 16 1.88 -1.89 5.07
CA VAL A 16 2.10 -2.96 6.04
C VAL A 16 1.30 -4.19 5.64
N VAL A 17 1.94 -5.37 5.77
CA VAL A 17 1.27 -6.67 5.88
C VAL A 17 1.49 -7.17 7.30
N ASP A 18 0.41 -7.35 8.04
CA ASP A 18 0.47 -7.75 9.45
C ASP A 18 0.62 -9.29 9.62
N PRO A 19 0.62 -9.83 10.86
CA PRO A 19 0.65 -11.27 11.09
C PRO A 19 -0.57 -12.03 10.55
N ASP A 20 -1.74 -11.39 10.51
CA ASP A 20 -3.01 -11.96 10.06
C ASP A 20 -3.20 -11.85 8.54
N ARG A 21 -2.21 -11.29 7.83
CA ARG A 21 -2.16 -11.09 6.36
C ARG A 21 -3.02 -9.93 5.88
N GLU A 22 -3.48 -9.10 6.79
CA GLU A 22 -4.19 -7.86 6.46
C GLU A 22 -3.21 -6.84 5.88
N ILE A 23 -3.69 -6.10 4.88
CA ILE A 23 -2.91 -5.11 4.15
C ILE A 23 -3.44 -3.73 4.50
N SER A 24 -2.58 -2.89 5.06
CA SER A 24 -2.91 -1.51 5.39
C SER A 24 -1.91 -0.54 4.79
N VAL A 25 -2.39 0.66 4.48
CA VAL A 25 -1.53 1.78 4.11
C VAL A 25 -1.76 2.95 5.04
N GLY A 26 -0.69 3.54 5.52
CA GLY A 26 -0.69 4.60 6.49
C GLY A 26 -0.04 5.85 5.94
N THR A 27 -0.52 7.02 6.38
CA THR A 27 0.12 8.30 6.08
C THR A 27 0.42 9.09 7.35
N ARG A 28 1.52 9.83 7.35
CA ARG A 28 1.82 10.82 8.40
C ARG A 28 2.59 12.03 7.88
N SER A 29 2.33 13.19 8.47
CA SER A 29 3.19 14.37 8.30
C SER A 29 4.52 14.14 9.01
N LEU A 30 5.61 14.64 8.42
CA LEU A 30 6.96 14.65 8.99
C LEU A 30 7.34 16.01 9.60
N GLN A 31 6.48 17.03 9.48
CA GLN A 31 6.76 18.40 9.94
C GLN A 31 5.73 18.95 10.93
N PRO A 32 6.17 19.75 11.92
CA PRO A 32 7.57 20.05 12.26
C PRO A 32 8.31 18.84 12.87
N ASN A 33 7.56 17.85 13.35
CA ASN A 33 8.03 16.54 13.77
C ASN A 33 7.10 15.46 13.17
N PRO A 34 7.52 14.20 13.08
CA PRO A 34 6.65 13.11 12.68
C PRO A 34 5.38 13.03 13.53
N GLY A 35 4.24 13.14 12.88
CA GLY A 35 2.92 12.98 13.49
C GLY A 35 2.51 11.51 13.63
N ALA A 36 1.30 11.30 14.16
CA ALA A 36 0.67 10.00 14.17
C ALA A 36 0.31 9.52 12.75
N TYR A 37 0.25 8.20 12.57
CA TYR A 37 -0.26 7.61 11.34
C TYR A 37 -1.78 7.65 11.28
N THR A 38 -2.31 7.97 10.10
CA THR A 38 -3.69 7.66 9.72
C THR A 38 -3.65 6.44 8.80
N TRP A 39 -4.33 5.36 9.19
CA TRP A 39 -4.32 4.09 8.46
C TRP A 39 -5.60 3.90 7.64
N SER A 40 -5.47 3.24 6.50
CA SER A 40 -6.56 2.73 5.67
C SER A 40 -6.36 1.23 5.47
N ASN A 41 -7.38 0.44 5.79
CA ASN A 41 -7.39 -0.98 5.47
C ASN A 41 -7.63 -1.16 3.97
N LEU A 42 -6.81 -1.97 3.32
CA LEU A 42 -6.93 -2.32 1.90
C LEU A 42 -7.46 -3.74 1.70
N SER A 43 -7.53 -4.55 2.75
CA SER A 43 -8.05 -5.92 2.67
C SER A 43 -9.56 -5.98 2.42
N ASP A 44 -10.28 -4.92 2.80
CA ASP A 44 -11.73 -4.80 2.55
C ASP A 44 -12.03 -4.38 1.10
N ASN A 45 -11.02 -3.99 0.32
CA ASN A 45 -11.20 -3.61 -1.06
C ASN A 45 -11.49 -4.85 -1.93
N GLN A 46 -12.25 -4.63 -3.00
CA GLN A 46 -12.60 -5.69 -3.93
C GLN A 46 -11.35 -6.42 -4.44
N ASN A 47 -11.40 -7.76 -4.43
CA ASN A 47 -10.33 -8.68 -4.87
C ASN A 47 -9.03 -8.62 -4.06
N ALA A 48 -9.03 -8.05 -2.85
CA ALA A 48 -7.85 -8.05 -2.01
C ALA A 48 -7.29 -9.47 -1.78
N PRO A 49 -5.97 -9.66 -1.85
CA PRO A 49 -5.38 -10.96 -1.56
C PRO A 49 -5.48 -11.25 -0.06
N THR A 50 -5.86 -12.48 0.30
CA THR A 50 -5.94 -12.93 1.71
C THR A 50 -4.63 -13.53 2.23
N ASN A 51 -3.60 -13.59 1.37
CA ASN A 51 -2.32 -14.25 1.62
C ASN A 51 -1.13 -13.35 1.29
N GLY A 52 -1.22 -12.05 1.59
CA GLY A 52 -0.12 -11.11 1.41
C GLY A 52 1.17 -11.56 2.12
N CYS A 53 2.30 -11.52 1.42
CA CYS A 53 3.59 -11.95 1.96
C CYS A 53 4.52 -10.75 2.20
N THR A 54 4.72 -9.93 1.16
CA THR A 54 5.41 -8.64 1.27
C THR A 54 4.62 -7.55 0.57
N VAL A 55 4.82 -6.30 0.99
CA VAL A 55 4.23 -5.10 0.40
C VAL A 55 5.33 -4.16 -0.04
N THR A 56 5.08 -3.41 -1.10
CA THR A 56 5.83 -2.22 -1.47
C THR A 56 4.88 -1.09 -1.80
N VAL A 57 5.34 0.14 -1.54
CA VAL A 57 4.62 1.37 -1.87
C VAL A 57 5.48 2.25 -2.76
N SER A 58 4.88 2.74 -3.83
CA SER A 58 5.52 3.68 -4.75
C SER A 58 4.53 4.77 -5.16
N GLU A 59 5.05 5.89 -5.64
CA GLU A 59 4.22 7.04 -6.00
C GLU A 59 4.50 7.49 -7.43
N GLN A 60 3.43 7.81 -8.16
CA GLN A 60 3.49 8.47 -9.46
C GLN A 60 2.48 9.62 -9.50
N GLY A 61 2.97 10.86 -9.52
CA GLY A 61 2.14 12.04 -9.69
C GLY A 61 1.30 12.37 -8.44
N ASN A 62 0.06 11.90 -8.37
CA ASN A 62 -0.80 12.00 -7.18
C ASN A 62 -1.45 10.64 -6.87
N THR A 63 -0.83 9.56 -7.34
CA THR A 63 -1.31 8.19 -7.20
C THR A 63 -0.24 7.39 -6.45
N LEU A 64 -0.64 6.78 -5.34
CA LEU A 64 0.17 5.80 -4.62
C LEU A 64 -0.18 4.42 -5.15
N ASN A 65 0.79 3.69 -5.67
CA ASN A 65 0.67 2.28 -6.00
C ASN A 65 1.09 1.44 -4.79
N VAL A 66 0.25 0.50 -4.39
CA VAL A 66 0.54 -0.50 -3.37
C VAL A 66 0.58 -1.86 -4.06
N GLN A 67 1.75 -2.49 -4.07
CA GLN A 67 1.93 -3.82 -4.65
C GLN A 67 2.22 -4.83 -3.55
N VAL A 68 1.66 -6.02 -3.67
CA VAL A 68 1.83 -7.14 -2.75
C VAL A 68 2.25 -8.36 -3.53
N ILE A 69 3.28 -9.06 -3.06
CA ILE A 69 3.50 -10.45 -3.48
C ILE A 69 2.77 -11.35 -2.49
N THR A 70 2.02 -12.32 -3.01
CA THR A 70 1.33 -13.32 -2.19
C THR A 70 2.29 -14.45 -1.79
N THR A 71 1.86 -15.30 -0.87
CA THR A 71 2.62 -16.51 -0.50
C THR A 71 2.79 -17.51 -1.65
N THR A 72 2.01 -17.39 -2.72
CA THR A 72 2.12 -18.22 -3.93
C THR A 72 3.00 -17.57 -5.00
N GLY A 73 3.61 -16.43 -4.73
CA GLY A 73 4.47 -15.70 -5.67
C GLY A 73 3.72 -14.79 -6.65
N ALA A 74 2.39 -14.68 -6.54
CA ALA A 74 1.63 -13.80 -7.41
C ALA A 74 1.80 -12.34 -6.97
N VAL A 75 2.06 -11.45 -7.91
CA VAL A 75 2.13 -10.00 -7.69
C VAL A 75 0.79 -9.38 -8.02
N VAL A 76 0.17 -8.72 -7.05
CA VAL A 76 -1.07 -7.96 -7.21
C VAL A 76 -0.84 -6.52 -6.78
N GLU A 77 -1.63 -5.61 -7.32
CA GLU A 77 -1.52 -4.19 -7.02
C GLU A 77 -2.87 -3.51 -6.87
N THR A 78 -2.89 -2.43 -6.12
CA THR A 78 -4.01 -1.49 -6.03
C THR A 78 -3.47 -0.07 -5.96
N PHE A 79 -4.34 0.89 -6.21
CA PHE A 79 -3.99 2.31 -6.29
C PHE A 79 -4.82 3.14 -5.32
N CYS A 80 -4.14 4.08 -4.66
CA CYS A 80 -4.76 5.13 -3.87
C CYS A 80 -4.54 6.48 -4.54
N SER A 81 -5.53 7.35 -4.48
CA SER A 81 -5.37 8.75 -4.86
C SER A 81 -4.94 9.60 -3.66
N VAL A 82 -4.16 10.65 -3.94
CA VAL A 82 -3.66 11.60 -2.95
C VAL A 82 -4.10 13.04 -3.30
N PRO A 83 -5.39 13.38 -3.17
CA PRO A 83 -5.84 14.77 -3.29
C PRO A 83 -5.31 15.61 -2.12
N GLY A 84 -4.26 16.40 -2.38
CA GLY A 84 -3.58 17.17 -1.32
C GLY A 84 -2.79 16.24 -0.39
N ASN A 85 -3.22 16.13 0.87
CA ASN A 85 -2.62 15.25 1.88
C ASN A 85 -3.54 14.11 2.33
N GLN A 86 -4.74 14.00 1.74
CA GLN A 86 -5.68 12.93 2.08
C GLN A 86 -5.38 11.71 1.22
N LEU A 87 -5.33 10.53 1.84
CA LEU A 87 -5.20 9.25 1.13
C LEU A 87 -6.59 8.64 0.92
N VAL A 88 -6.92 8.26 -0.32
CA VAL A 88 -8.19 7.60 -0.66
C VAL A 88 -7.90 6.33 -1.44
N CYS A 89 -8.19 5.18 -0.82
CA CYS A 89 -7.88 3.86 -1.36
C CYS A 89 -9.16 3.04 -1.56
N ALA A 90 -9.82 3.19 -2.71
CA ALA A 90 -11.05 2.45 -3.03
C ALA A 90 -10.90 1.58 -4.29
N SER A 91 -9.72 1.58 -4.93
CA SER A 91 -9.50 0.82 -6.16
C SER A 91 -9.52 -0.69 -5.87
N PRO A 92 -10.12 -1.51 -6.74
CA PRO A 92 -10.01 -2.95 -6.64
C PRO A 92 -8.54 -3.37 -6.81
N TRP A 93 -8.20 -4.52 -6.25
CA TRP A 93 -6.91 -5.15 -6.51
C TRP A 93 -6.92 -5.85 -7.87
N THR A 94 -5.80 -5.77 -8.56
CA THR A 94 -5.59 -6.39 -9.86
C THR A 94 -4.28 -7.16 -9.89
N ALA A 95 -4.26 -8.31 -10.56
CA ALA A 95 -3.02 -9.02 -10.81
C ALA A 95 -2.14 -8.24 -11.79
N VAL A 96 -0.86 -8.11 -11.47
CA VAL A 96 0.13 -7.53 -12.38
C VAL A 96 0.30 -8.48 -13.56
N THR A 97 0.36 -7.94 -14.78
CA THR A 97 0.55 -8.74 -15.99
C THR A 97 1.66 -8.19 -16.87
N PRO A 98 2.63 -9.01 -17.31
CA PRO A 98 2.79 -10.43 -16.97
C PRO A 98 3.25 -10.65 -15.52
N GLN A 99 2.97 -11.84 -14.98
CA GLN A 99 3.55 -12.27 -13.70
C GLN A 99 5.04 -12.58 -13.87
N PRO A 100 5.86 -12.40 -12.83
CA PRO A 100 7.21 -12.95 -12.81
C PRO A 100 7.18 -14.47 -13.08
N PRO A 101 8.22 -15.03 -13.71
CA PRO A 101 8.37 -16.47 -13.82
C PRO A 101 8.39 -17.14 -12.43
N ALA A 102 7.85 -18.35 -12.35
CA ALA A 102 7.89 -19.18 -11.14
C ALA A 102 9.30 -19.72 -10.85
#